data_AF-A0A8S3DXQ4-F1
#
_entry.id   AF-A0A8S3DXQ4-F1
#
_cell.length_a   1.000
_cell.length_b   1.000
_cell.length_c   1.000
_cell.angle_alpha   90.00
_cell.angle_beta   90.00
_cell.angle_gamma   90.00
#
_symmetry.space_group_name_H-M   'P 1'
#
loop_
_entity.id
_entity.type
_entity.pdbx_description
1 polymer ?
#
loop_
_entity_poly.entity_id
_entity_poly.type
_entity_poly.pdbx_seq_one_letter_code
_entity_poly.pdbx_strand_id
1 'polypeptide(L)'
;MTRNNHKSEPAPLPIAAYIEDHLPRLPDLSLFRDDEKQHILNVLLRDEDLRNKHLTRFMQLRKEVASLREKSQTTSSSMCARCLTPFGYIFNTGDACPKCSAKVCKQCRLIYNLHDNTWLCQLCCKQM
;
A
#
# COMPACT_ATOMS: atom_id res chain seq x y z
N MET A 1 -19.80 -34.70 2.99
CA MET A 1 -20.27 -33.46 2.32
C MET A 1 -20.51 -32.40 3.39
N THR A 2 -19.47 -31.68 3.80
CA THR A 2 -19.57 -30.60 4.78
C THR A 2 -19.87 -29.29 4.05
N ARG A 3 -21.00 -28.65 4.36
CA ARG A 3 -21.38 -27.31 3.88
C ARG A 3 -20.45 -26.28 4.53
N ASN A 4 -19.66 -25.60 3.72
CA ASN A 4 -18.88 -24.43 4.15
C ASN A 4 -19.84 -23.25 4.34
N ASN A 5 -20.00 -22.81 5.59
CA ASN A 5 -20.62 -21.54 5.94
C ASN A 5 -19.67 -20.40 5.59
N HIS A 6 -19.84 -19.81 4.41
CA HIS A 6 -19.28 -18.49 4.13
C HIS A 6 -20.06 -17.46 4.96
N LYS A 7 -19.51 -17.07 6.10
CA LYS A 7 -19.94 -15.88 6.82
C LYS A 7 -19.58 -14.69 5.93
N SER A 8 -20.55 -14.19 5.17
CA SER A 8 -20.44 -12.97 4.40
C SER A 8 -20.18 -11.81 5.38
N GLU A 9 -19.03 -11.16 5.22
CA GLU A 9 -18.69 -9.93 5.91
C GLU A 9 -19.77 -8.88 5.59
N PRO A 10 -20.36 -8.21 6.59
CA PRO A 10 -21.42 -7.24 6.34
C PRO A 10 -20.90 -6.10 5.48
N ALA A 11 -21.74 -5.62 4.56
CA ALA A 11 -21.41 -4.52 3.68
C ALA A 11 -20.97 -3.29 4.50
N PRO A 12 -19.94 -2.53 4.06
CA PRO A 12 -19.50 -1.33 4.75
C PRO A 12 -20.68 -0.37 4.91
N LEU A 13 -20.94 0.08 6.14
CA LEU A 13 -22.00 1.03 6.42
C LEU A 13 -21.76 2.36 5.67
N PRO A 14 -22.83 3.09 5.30
CA PRO A 14 -22.70 4.40 4.69
C PRO A 14 -21.91 5.35 5.59
N ILE A 15 -20.99 6.13 5.00
CA ILE A 15 -20.15 7.10 5.72
C ILE A 15 -21.00 8.05 6.59
N ALA A 16 -22.22 8.38 6.17
CA ALA A 16 -23.16 9.20 6.94
C ALA A 16 -23.50 8.61 8.33
N ALA A 17 -23.66 7.29 8.45
CA ALA A 17 -23.95 6.63 9.72
C ALA A 17 -22.74 6.60 10.67
N TYR A 18 -21.52 6.68 10.12
CA TYR A 18 -20.29 6.80 10.92
C TYR A 18 -20.10 8.22 11.49
N ILE A 19 -20.65 9.23 10.83
CA ILE A 19 -20.54 10.63 11.27
C ILE A 19 -21.46 10.90 12.46
N GLU A 20 -22.67 10.33 12.49
CA GLU A 20 -23.64 10.56 13.58
C GLU A 20 -23.19 9.97 14.93
N ASP A 21 -22.46 8.84 14.93
CA ASP A 21 -22.06 8.13 16.17
C ASP A 21 -20.71 8.61 16.74
N HIS A 22 -19.96 9.43 16.00
CA HIS A 22 -18.60 9.85 16.37
C HIS A 22 -18.35 11.35 16.34
N LEU A 23 -19.33 12.20 16.00
CA LEU A 23 -19.16 13.64 16.11
C LEU A 23 -19.36 14.05 17.59
N PRO A 24 -18.30 14.44 18.31
CA PRO A 24 -18.47 14.93 19.67
C PRO A 24 -19.38 16.15 19.61
N ARG A 25 -20.24 16.31 20.62
CA ARG A 25 -21.01 17.54 20.88
C ARG A 25 -20.07 18.74 20.62
N LEU A 26 -20.37 19.56 19.62
CA LEU A 26 -19.51 20.69 19.28
C LEU A 26 -19.31 21.57 20.53
N PRO A 27 -18.07 22.01 20.83
CA PRO A 27 -17.82 22.87 21.97
C PRO A 27 -18.68 24.14 21.90
N ASP A 28 -19.27 24.57 23.02
CA ASP A 28 -19.97 25.85 23.08
C ASP A 28 -18.95 27.00 23.02
N LEU A 29 -18.90 27.67 21.86
CA LEU A 29 -17.95 28.74 21.57
C LEU A 29 -18.38 30.11 22.15
N SER A 30 -19.58 30.20 22.73
CA SER A 30 -20.11 31.46 23.28
C SER A 30 -19.38 31.94 24.54
N LEU A 31 -18.71 31.02 25.24
CA LEU A 31 -18.00 31.27 26.50
C LEU A 31 -16.62 31.90 26.33
N PHE A 32 -16.05 31.89 25.12
CA PHE A 32 -14.72 32.41 24.85
C PHE A 32 -14.74 33.93 24.60
N ARG A 33 -13.74 34.62 25.13
CA ARG A 33 -13.47 36.02 24.77
C ARG A 33 -12.92 36.12 23.35
N ASP A 34 -13.06 37.29 22.74
CA ASP A 34 -12.72 37.46 21.32
C ASP A 34 -11.23 37.24 21.00
N ASP A 35 -10.33 37.51 21.94
CA ASP A 35 -8.90 37.20 21.85
C ASP A 35 -8.63 35.69 21.91
N GLU A 36 -9.34 34.95 22.77
CA GLU A 36 -9.25 33.50 22.86
C GLU A 36 -9.77 32.84 21.58
N LYS A 37 -10.89 33.32 21.05
CA LYS A 37 -11.42 32.90 19.74
C LYS A 37 -10.42 33.15 18.63
N GLN A 38 -9.80 34.33 18.62
CA GLN A 38 -8.79 34.67 17.62
C GLN A 38 -7.54 33.77 17.75
N HIS A 39 -7.14 33.43 18.98
CA HIS A 39 -6.04 32.50 19.20
C HIS A 39 -6.37 31.09 18.69
N ILE A 40 -7.55 30.57 19.02
CA ILE A 40 -8.04 29.27 18.55
C ILE A 40 -8.10 29.24 17.02
N LEU A 41 -8.64 30.29 16.39
CA LEU A 41 -8.70 30.41 14.94
C LEU A 41 -7.30 30.35 14.30
N ASN A 42 -6.31 31.04 14.87
CA ASN A 42 -4.93 30.98 14.39
C ASN A 42 -4.30 29.59 14.54
N VAL A 43 -4.67 28.82 15.56
CA VAL A 43 -4.24 27.42 15.70
C VAL A 43 -4.89 26.56 14.62
N LEU A 44 -6.20 26.69 14.40
CA LEU A 44 -6.93 25.92 13.39
C LEU A 44 -6.45 26.20 11.97
N LEU A 45 -6.19 27.46 11.62
CA LEU A 45 -5.67 27.84 10.31
C LEU A 45 -4.28 27.25 10.04
N ARG A 46 -3.40 27.23 11.04
CA ARG A 46 -2.09 26.59 10.92
C ARG A 46 -2.20 25.08 10.79
N ASP A 47 -3.11 24.46 11.53
CA ASP A 47 -3.37 23.02 11.45
C ASP A 47 -3.96 22.63 10.08
N GLU A 48 -4.84 23.46 9.52
CA GLU A 48 -5.33 23.31 8.15
C GLU A 48 -4.21 23.45 7.11
N ASP A 49 -3.35 24.47 7.22
CA ASP A 49 -2.18 24.63 6.34
C ASP A 49 -1.24 23.42 6.41
N LEU A 50 -0.98 22.90 7.62
CA LEU A 50 -0.20 21.69 7.81
C LEU A 50 -0.85 20.47 7.14
N ARG A 51 -2.16 20.25 7.36
CA ARG A 51 -2.90 19.17 6.69
C ARG A 51 -2.82 19.27 5.18
N ASN A 52 -2.96 20.46 4.62
CA ASN A 52 -2.86 20.70 3.18
C ASN A 52 -1.46 20.34 2.65
N LYS A 53 -0.39 20.76 3.33
CA LYS A 53 0.99 20.38 2.98
C LYS A 53 1.21 18.87 3.03
N HIS A 54 0.68 18.20 4.05
CA HIS A 54 0.73 16.74 4.15
C HIS A 54 0.02 16.06 2.99
N LEU A 55 -1.18 16.54 2.62
CA LEU A 55 -1.95 16.01 1.50
C LEU A 55 -1.22 16.21 0.17
N THR A 56 -0.68 17.40 -0.09
CA THR A 56 0.10 17.68 -1.30
C THR A 56 1.32 16.76 -1.41
N ARG A 57 2.08 16.60 -0.32
CA ARG A 57 3.24 15.70 -0.29
C ARG A 57 2.83 14.25 -0.54
N PHE A 58 1.73 13.80 0.06
CA PHE A 58 1.19 12.46 -0.16
C PHE A 58 0.79 12.25 -1.63
N MET A 59 0.09 13.20 -2.24
CA MET A 59 -0.26 13.13 -3.66
C MET A 59 0.97 13.10 -4.57
N GLN A 60 1.99 13.91 -4.27
CA GLN A 60 3.26 13.91 -5.02
C GLN A 60 3.96 12.57 -4.96
N LEU A 61 4.09 11.98 -3.76
CA LEU A 61 4.69 10.65 -3.58
C LEU A 61 3.89 9.57 -4.32
N ARG A 62 2.56 9.61 -4.26
CA ARG A 62 1.71 8.67 -5.02
C ARG A 62 1.93 8.80 -6.52
N LYS A 63 2.03 10.03 -7.04
CA LYS A 63 2.32 10.29 -8.46
C LYS A 63 3.69 9.76 -8.85
N GLU A 64 4.71 9.98 -8.01
CA GLU A 64 6.06 9.47 -8.25
C GLU A 64 6.09 7.95 -8.31
N VAL A 65 5.50 7.27 -7.32
CA VAL A 65 5.37 5.80 -7.31
C VAL A 65 4.63 5.28 -8.54
N ALA A 66 3.53 5.94 -8.95
CA ALA A 66 2.81 5.56 -10.16
C ALA A 66 3.68 5.68 -11.42
N SER A 67 4.43 6.79 -11.55
CA SER A 67 5.32 7.00 -12.68
C SER A 67 6.48 6.01 -12.75
N LEU A 68 7.03 5.60 -11.60
CA LEU A 68 8.06 4.56 -11.52
C LEU A 68 7.49 3.20 -11.92
N ARG A 69 6.26 2.90 -11.48
CA ARG A 69 5.57 1.66 -11.88
C ARG A 69 5.28 1.62 -13.38
N GLU A 70 4.85 2.73 -13.98
CA GLU A 70 4.61 2.81 -15.42
C GLU A 70 5.90 2.60 -16.22
N LYS A 71 6.99 3.26 -15.83
CA LYS A 71 8.33 3.06 -16.41
C LYS A 71 8.85 1.62 -16.26
N SER A 72 8.48 0.93 -15.18
CA SER A 72 8.86 -0.48 -14.97
C SER A 72 8.01 -1.49 -15.78
N GLN A 73 6.79 -1.12 -16.19
CA GLN A 73 5.90 -2.02 -16.93
C GLN A 73 6.34 -2.20 -18.39
N THR A 74 6.92 -1.16 -19.01
CA THR A 74 7.49 -1.23 -20.37
C THR A 74 8.71 -2.14 -20.47
N THR A 75 9.26 -2.61 -19.35
CA THR A 75 10.48 -3.42 -19.25
C THR A 75 10.27 -4.77 -18.53
N SER A 76 9.01 -5.18 -18.32
CA SER A 76 8.66 -6.35 -17.50
C SER A 76 9.31 -7.69 -17.93
N SER A 77 9.66 -7.86 -19.21
CA SER A 77 10.38 -9.07 -19.68
C SER A 77 11.87 -9.08 -19.30
N SER A 78 12.47 -7.90 -19.12
CA SER A 78 13.90 -7.72 -18.83
C SER A 78 14.20 -7.50 -17.35
N MET A 79 13.21 -7.52 -16.45
CA MET A 79 13.41 -7.26 -15.02
C MET A 79 12.83 -8.36 -14.12
N CYS A 80 13.45 -8.53 -12.95
CA CYS A 80 12.96 -9.42 -11.91
C CYS A 80 11.63 -8.92 -11.32
N ALA A 81 10.59 -9.76 -11.32
CA ALA A 81 9.27 -9.44 -10.77
C ALA A 81 9.21 -9.22 -9.24
N ARG A 82 10.34 -9.35 -8.52
CA ARG A 82 10.42 -9.20 -7.05
C ARG A 82 11.29 -8.04 -6.61
N CYS A 83 12.52 -7.94 -7.12
CA CYS A 83 13.45 -6.88 -6.78
C CYS A 83 13.56 -5.78 -7.84
N LEU A 84 12.88 -5.93 -8.98
CA LEU A 84 12.91 -5.00 -10.13
C LEU A 84 14.31 -4.77 -10.73
N THR A 85 15.29 -5.58 -10.36
CA THR A 85 16.63 -5.54 -10.97
C THR A 85 16.56 -6.08 -12.40
N PRO A 86 17.18 -5.39 -13.39
CA PRO A 86 17.28 -5.91 -14.74
C PRO A 86 18.03 -7.24 -14.78
N PHE A 87 17.60 -8.15 -15.65
CA PHE A 87 18.31 -9.38 -15.95
C PHE A 87 19.59 -9.06 -16.73
N GLY A 88 20.65 -9.81 -16.46
CA GLY A 88 21.86 -9.72 -17.26
C GLY A 88 21.68 -10.49 -18.58
N TYR A 89 22.43 -10.08 -19.60
CA TYR A 89 22.42 -10.73 -20.91
C TYR A 89 23.02 -12.14 -20.87
N ILE A 90 24.05 -12.36 -20.04
CA ILE A 90 24.81 -13.63 -19.97
C ILE A 90 24.58 -14.33 -18.62
N PHE A 91 24.65 -13.57 -17.52
CA PHE A 91 24.44 -14.07 -16.16
C PHE A 91 23.15 -13.50 -15.59
N ASN A 92 22.38 -14.31 -14.86
CA ASN A 92 21.15 -13.88 -14.20
C ASN A 92 20.05 -13.41 -15.18
N THR A 93 19.81 -14.20 -16.23
CA THR A 93 18.75 -14.02 -17.25
C THR A 93 17.31 -14.13 -16.69
N GLY A 94 17.17 -14.54 -15.43
CA GLY A 94 15.88 -14.78 -14.77
C GLY A 94 15.29 -16.15 -15.12
N ASP A 95 14.32 -16.60 -14.35
CA ASP A 95 13.57 -17.84 -14.59
C ASP A 95 12.18 -17.75 -13.95
N ALA A 96 11.20 -18.47 -14.49
CA ALA A 96 9.80 -18.38 -14.06
C ALA A 96 9.56 -19.20 -12.79
N CYS A 97 8.90 -18.59 -11.79
CA CYS A 97 8.52 -19.29 -10.57
C CYS A 97 7.53 -20.44 -10.88
N PRO A 98 7.76 -21.68 -10.42
CA PRO A 98 6.86 -22.81 -10.69
C PRO A 98 5.42 -22.62 -10.19
N LYS A 99 5.20 -21.79 -9.15
CA LYS A 99 3.86 -21.56 -8.55
C LYS A 99 3.10 -20.39 -9.16
N CYS A 100 3.77 -19.31 -9.57
CA CYS A 100 3.10 -18.06 -10.00
C CYS A 100 3.58 -17.53 -11.35
N SER A 101 4.45 -18.26 -12.05
CA SER A 101 4.98 -17.94 -13.38
C SER A 101 5.72 -16.60 -13.51
N ALA A 102 5.89 -15.85 -12.43
CA ALA A 102 6.64 -14.60 -12.42
C ALA A 102 8.14 -14.85 -12.64
N LYS A 103 8.77 -14.12 -13.57
CA LYS A 103 10.20 -14.23 -13.88
C LYS A 103 11.05 -13.56 -12.80
N VAL A 104 11.96 -14.30 -12.17
CA VAL A 104 12.76 -13.83 -11.03
C VAL A 104 14.25 -14.10 -11.16
N CYS A 105 15.07 -13.18 -10.63
CA CYS A 105 16.52 -13.30 -10.56
C CYS A 105 16.92 -14.41 -9.58
N LYS A 106 18.15 -14.93 -9.68
CA LYS A 106 18.67 -15.99 -8.80
C LYS A 106 18.56 -15.66 -7.31
N GLN A 107 18.81 -14.41 -6.92
CA GLN A 107 18.72 -13.95 -5.52
C GLN A 107 17.29 -13.96 -4.95
N CYS A 108 16.27 -13.88 -5.82
CA CYS A 108 14.87 -13.91 -5.40
C CYS A 108 14.28 -15.34 -5.38
N ARG A 109 15.09 -16.35 -5.68
CA ARG A 109 14.74 -17.77 -5.60
C ARG A 109 15.15 -18.29 -4.23
N LEU A 110 14.27 -19.05 -3.61
CA LEU A 110 14.54 -19.80 -2.39
C LEU A 110 14.38 -21.29 -2.71
N ILE A 111 15.35 -22.08 -2.28
CA ILE A 111 15.26 -23.54 -2.39
C ILE A 111 14.17 -23.99 -1.42
N TYR A 112 13.14 -24.63 -1.97
CA TYR A 112 11.99 -25.10 -1.23
C TYR A 112 12.17 -26.57 -0.81
N ASN A 113 12.77 -27.39 -1.68
CA ASN A 113 13.05 -28.80 -1.37
C ASN A 113 14.51 -29.11 -1.75
N LEU A 114 15.29 -29.55 -0.76
CA LEU A 114 16.71 -29.90 -0.92
C LEU A 114 16.92 -31.21 -1.71
N HIS A 115 15.98 -32.15 -1.62
CA HIS A 115 16.08 -33.45 -2.32
C HIS A 115 15.79 -33.30 -3.82
N ASP A 116 14.77 -32.50 -4.16
CA ASP A 116 14.34 -32.33 -5.56
C ASP A 116 15.03 -31.12 -6.24
N ASN A 117 15.88 -30.41 -5.49
CA ASN A 117 16.51 -29.14 -5.90
C ASN A 117 15.50 -28.12 -6.49
N THR A 118 14.26 -28.16 -5.98
CA THR A 118 13.19 -27.28 -6.46
C THR A 118 13.22 -25.96 -5.72
N TRP A 119 12.93 -24.89 -6.45
CA TRP A 119 12.94 -23.53 -5.94
C TRP A 119 11.59 -22.86 -6.17
N LEU A 120 11.28 -21.89 -5.32
CA LEU A 120 10.14 -21.00 -5.48
C LEU A 120 10.61 -19.55 -5.29
N CYS A 121 9.85 -18.58 -5.81
CA CYS A 121 10.16 -17.19 -5.52
C CYS A 121 9.92 -16.88 -4.03
N GLN A 122 10.67 -15.94 -3.47
CA GLN A 122 10.57 -15.57 -2.06
C GLN A 122 9.14 -15.26 -1.56
N LEU A 123 8.27 -14.68 -2.40
CA LEU A 123 6.87 -14.45 -2.03
C LEU A 123 6.09 -15.76 -1.93
N CYS A 124 6.24 -16.65 -2.90
CA CYS A 124 5.56 -17.94 -2.91
C CYS A 124 5.98 -18.85 -1.75
N CYS A 125 7.25 -18.77 -1.33
CA CYS A 125 7.73 -19.45 -0.13
C CYS A 125 7.13 -18.90 1.16
N LYS A 126 6.99 -17.57 1.28
CA LYS A 126 6.43 -16.93 2.49
C LYS A 126 4.91 -17.06 2.60
N GLN A 127 4.21 -17.34 1.50
CA GLN A 127 2.76 -17.52 1.42
C GLN A 127 2.34 -18.99 1.43
N MET A 128 3.22 -19.89 1.91
CA MET A 128 2.86 -21.25 2.31
C MET A 128 2.56 -21.25 3.80
#